data_AF-A0A147F030-F1
#
_entry.id   AF-A0A147F030-F1
#
_cell.length_a   1.000
_cell.length_b   1.000
_cell.length_c   1.000
_cell.angle_alpha   90.00
_cell.angle_beta   90.00
_cell.angle_gamma   90.00
#
_symmetry.space_group_name_H-M   'P 1'
#
loop_
_entity.id
_entity.type
_entity.pdbx_description
1 polymer ?
#
loop_
_entity_poly.entity_id
_entity_poly.type
_entity_poly.pdbx_seq_one_letter_code
_entity_poly.pdbx_strand_id
1 'polypeptide(L)'
;MTDRYAIDVPGFLDLAAVTSRSLDELTNAVSATVQALRAVRDAVSSAPQLSRGFDRAMGPWEAKVGGLAEYAGALLEGAEQAVTEYCRADAAMALNADQSVARQGTGRWRVA
;
A
#
# COMPACT_ATOMS: atom_id res chain seq x y z
N MET A 1 6.07 -7.45 34.33
CA MET A 1 5.05 -7.97 33.39
C MET A 1 4.56 -6.81 32.54
N THR A 2 5.34 -6.35 31.56
CA THR A 2 5.00 -5.11 30.84
C THR A 2 5.25 -5.18 29.34
N ASP A 3 5.13 -6.37 28.73
CA ASP A 3 5.19 -6.54 27.27
C ASP A 3 3.82 -6.42 26.59
N ARG A 4 2.77 -5.94 27.29
CA ARG A 4 1.39 -6.11 26.82
C ARG A 4 0.91 -5.12 25.76
N TYR A 5 1.71 -4.09 25.41
CA TYR A 5 1.26 -3.01 24.53
C TYR A 5 2.33 -2.43 23.60
N ALA A 6 3.48 -3.10 23.42
CA ALA A 6 4.49 -2.64 22.47
C ALA A 6 4.04 -3.01 21.06
N ILE A 7 3.50 -2.01 20.36
CA ILE A 7 3.26 -2.04 18.93
C ILE A 7 4.60 -2.32 18.22
N ASP A 8 4.67 -3.39 17.40
CA ASP A 8 5.86 -3.76 16.61
C ASP A 8 5.98 -2.86 15.37
N VAL A 9 6.36 -1.60 15.61
CA VAL A 9 6.59 -0.61 14.56
C VAL A 9 7.61 -1.09 13.52
N PRO A 10 8.76 -1.70 13.88
CA PRO A 10 9.71 -2.21 12.89
C PRO A 10 9.12 -3.28 11.98
N GLY A 11 8.44 -4.30 12.53
CA GLY A 11 7.83 -5.35 11.73
C GLY A 11 6.73 -4.84 10.79
N PHE A 12 5.99 -3.83 11.24
CA PHE A 12 4.98 -3.17 10.40
C PHE A 12 5.61 -2.36 9.25
N LEU A 13 6.67 -1.59 9.51
CA LEU A 13 7.38 -0.83 8.48
C LEU A 13 8.04 -1.74 7.45
N ASP A 14 8.60 -2.88 7.87
CA ASP A 14 9.16 -3.88 6.95
C ASP A 14 8.08 -4.47 6.03
N LEU A 15 6.91 -4.82 6.58
CA LEU A 15 5.79 -5.34 5.78
C LEU A 15 5.28 -4.29 4.77
N ALA A 16 5.18 -3.03 5.19
CA ALA A 16 4.83 -1.92 4.31
C ALA A 16 5.85 -1.73 3.18
N ALA A 17 7.15 -1.81 3.49
CA ALA A 17 8.22 -1.70 2.49
C ALA A 17 8.21 -2.85 1.47
N VAL A 18 7.96 -4.09 1.91
CA VAL A 18 7.80 -5.26 1.02
C VAL A 18 6.58 -5.10 0.11
N THR A 19 5.48 -4.61 0.66
CA THR A 19 4.23 -4.38 -0.07
C THR A 19 4.41 -3.31 -1.15
N SER A 20 5.02 -2.17 -0.80
CA SER A 20 5.36 -1.10 -1.74
C SER A 20 6.25 -1.60 -2.87
N ARG A 21 7.31 -2.36 -2.57
CA ARG A 21 8.20 -2.92 -3.60
C ARG A 21 7.47 -3.85 -4.57
N SER A 22 6.57 -4.69 -4.06
CA SER A 22 5.78 -5.62 -4.89
C SER A 22 4.85 -4.86 -5.85
N LEU A 23 4.32 -3.71 -5.42
CA LEU A 23 3.47 -2.85 -6.24
C LEU A 23 4.27 -2.08 -7.30
N ASP A 24 5.49 -1.64 -6.97
CA ASP A 24 6.42 -1.06 -7.95
C ASP A 24 6.80 -2.07 -9.02
N GLU A 25 7.11 -3.32 -8.64
CA GLU A 25 7.40 -4.41 -9.58
C GLU A 25 6.21 -4.70 -10.50
N LEU A 26 4.99 -4.74 -9.95
CA LEU A 26 3.77 -4.89 -10.74
C LEU A 26 3.59 -3.73 -11.73
N THR A 27 3.81 -2.49 -11.29
CA THR A 27 3.71 -1.29 -12.13
C THR A 27 4.71 -1.31 -13.28
N ASN A 28 5.94 -1.72 -13.01
CA ASN A 28 6.99 -1.89 -14.01
C ASN A 28 6.64 -2.98 -15.03
N ALA A 29 6.15 -4.13 -14.57
CA ALA A 29 5.75 -5.25 -15.43
C ALA A 29 4.58 -4.87 -16.35
N VAL A 30 3.57 -4.19 -15.81
CA VAL A 30 2.44 -3.67 -16.58
C VAL A 30 2.93 -2.66 -17.62
N SER A 31 3.77 -1.71 -17.23
CA SER A 31 4.32 -0.69 -18.14
C SER A 31 5.13 -1.30 -19.29
N ALA A 32 5.98 -2.27 -19.00
CA ALA A 32 6.75 -3.00 -20.01
C ALA A 32 5.83 -3.75 -20.99
N THR A 33 4.77 -4.35 -20.47
CA THR A 33 3.77 -5.05 -21.29
C THR A 33 3.03 -4.09 -22.21
N VAL A 34 2.61 -2.92 -21.71
CA VAL A 34 1.99 -1.86 -22.54
C VAL A 34 2.93 -1.43 -23.67
N GLN A 35 4.21 -1.22 -23.38
CA GLN A 35 5.20 -0.84 -24.41
C GLN A 35 5.35 -1.92 -25.48
N ALA A 36 5.46 -3.19 -25.08
CA ALA A 36 5.54 -4.30 -26.02
C ALA A 36 4.30 -4.40 -26.91
N LEU A 37 3.11 -4.22 -26.34
CA LEU A 37 1.85 -4.30 -27.08
C LEU A 37 1.69 -3.12 -28.05
N ARG A 38 2.19 -1.93 -27.70
CA ARG A 38 2.29 -0.80 -28.64
C ARG A 38 3.21 -1.13 -29.82
N ALA A 39 4.38 -1.70 -29.56
CA ALA A 39 5.30 -2.10 -30.63
C ALA A 39 4.68 -3.14 -31.57
N VAL A 40 3.92 -4.10 -31.03
CA VAL A 40 3.16 -5.07 -31.85
C VAL A 40 2.07 -4.37 -32.67
N ARG A 41 1.30 -3.44 -32.07
CA ARG A 41 0.28 -2.65 -32.78
C ARG A 41 0.90 -1.91 -33.97
N ASP A 42 2.04 -1.26 -33.77
CA ASP A 42 2.75 -0.53 -34.82
C ASP A 42 3.20 -1.47 -35.94
N ALA A 43 3.72 -2.65 -35.60
CA ALA A 43 4.16 -3.66 -36.56
C ALA A 43 3.02 -4.22 -37.42
N VAL A 44 1.80 -4.36 -36.87
CA VAL A 44 0.63 -4.88 -37.60
C VAL A 44 -0.23 -3.80 -38.26
N SER A 45 0.11 -2.52 -38.05
CA SER A 45 -0.71 -1.37 -38.46
C SER A 45 -0.95 -1.27 -39.97
N SER A 46 0.01 -1.70 -40.79
CA SER A 46 -0.07 -1.68 -42.25
C SER A 46 -1.00 -2.76 -42.83
N ALA A 47 -1.45 -3.72 -42.01
CA ALA A 47 -2.32 -4.81 -42.40
C ALA A 47 -3.68 -4.68 -41.68
N PRO A 48 -4.73 -4.11 -42.32
CA PRO A 48 -5.99 -3.75 -41.67
C PRO A 48 -6.69 -4.90 -40.95
N GLN A 49 -6.57 -6.12 -41.47
CA GLN A 49 -7.17 -7.32 -40.89
C GLN A 49 -6.45 -7.76 -39.61
N LEU A 50 -5.10 -7.68 -39.61
CA LEU A 50 -4.27 -8.00 -38.44
C LEU A 50 -4.42 -6.92 -37.37
N SER A 51 -4.42 -5.64 -37.74
CA SER A 51 -4.68 -4.53 -36.81
C SER A 51 -6.03 -4.69 -36.10
N ARG A 52 -7.12 -4.96 -36.83
CA ARG A 52 -8.44 -5.18 -36.22
C ARG A 52 -8.48 -6.41 -35.32
N GLY A 53 -7.78 -7.49 -35.70
CA GLY A 53 -7.67 -8.70 -34.88
C GLY A 53 -6.92 -8.43 -33.57
N PHE A 54 -5.81 -7.70 -33.67
CA PHE A 54 -5.00 -7.27 -32.54
C PHE A 54 -5.78 -6.35 -31.59
N ASP A 55 -6.46 -5.33 -32.11
CA ASP A 55 -7.27 -4.41 -31.31
C ASP A 55 -8.39 -5.14 -30.56
N ARG A 56 -9.03 -6.14 -31.20
CA ARG A 56 -10.08 -6.95 -30.57
C ARG A 56 -9.54 -7.85 -29.45
N ALA A 57 -8.32 -8.35 -29.59
CA ALA A 57 -7.65 -9.11 -28.54
C ALA A 57 -7.16 -8.21 -27.39
N MET A 58 -6.74 -6.98 -27.72
CA MET A 58 -6.16 -6.02 -26.79
C MET A 58 -7.17 -5.26 -25.95
N GLY A 59 -8.33 -4.90 -26.50
CA GLY A 59 -9.33 -4.09 -25.79
C GLY A 59 -9.71 -4.63 -24.40
N PRO A 60 -9.99 -5.94 -24.24
CA PRO A 60 -10.27 -6.52 -22.92
C PRO A 60 -9.09 -6.46 -21.96
N TRP A 61 -7.85 -6.54 -22.46
CA TRP A 61 -6.65 -6.46 -21.64
C TRP A 61 -6.41 -5.01 -21.18
N GLU A 62 -6.52 -4.03 -22.08
CA GLU A 62 -6.39 -2.60 -21.76
C GLU A 62 -7.40 -2.18 -20.67
N ALA A 63 -8.65 -2.62 -20.78
CA ALA A 63 -9.68 -2.36 -19.78
C ALA A 63 -9.36 -2.97 -18.40
N LYS A 64 -8.87 -4.22 -18.37
CA LYS A 64 -8.49 -4.90 -17.13
C LYS A 64 -7.28 -4.26 -16.46
N VAL A 65 -6.28 -3.86 -17.24
CA VAL A 65 -5.06 -3.23 -16.74
C VAL A 65 -5.36 -1.85 -16.16
N GLY A 66 -6.23 -1.06 -16.80
CA GLY A 66 -6.69 0.21 -16.24
C GLY A 66 -7.33 0.04 -14.86
N GLY A 67 -8.26 -0.91 -14.73
CA GLY A 67 -8.89 -1.21 -13.44
C GLY A 67 -7.94 -1.78 -12.38
N LEU A 68 -6.93 -2.56 -12.78
CA LEU A 68 -5.89 -3.07 -11.88
C LEU A 68 -5.00 -1.94 -11.34
N ALA A 69 -4.64 -0.97 -12.18
CA ALA A 69 -3.85 0.18 -11.77
C ALA A 69 -4.62 1.07 -10.78
N GLU A 70 -5.89 1.36 -11.06
CA GLU A 70 -6.76 2.11 -10.14
C GLU A 70 -6.92 1.40 -8.80
N TYR A 71 -7.17 0.09 -8.82
CA TYR A 71 -7.29 -0.72 -7.61
C TYR A 71 -5.99 -0.78 -6.80
N ALA A 72 -4.85 -0.94 -7.48
CA ALA A 72 -3.53 -0.94 -6.83
C ALA A 72 -3.22 0.42 -6.18
N GLY A 73 -3.58 1.52 -6.83
CA GLY A 73 -3.46 2.87 -6.26
C GLY A 73 -4.31 3.05 -5.01
N ALA A 74 -5.58 2.65 -5.05
CA ALA A 74 -6.47 2.70 -3.89
C ALA A 74 -5.97 1.82 -2.72
N LEU A 75 -5.38 0.66 -3.04
CA LEU A 75 -4.77 -0.22 -2.04
C LEU A 75 -3.56 0.43 -1.37
N LEU A 76 -2.71 1.12 -2.14
CA LEU A 76 -1.57 1.90 -1.62
C LEU A 76 -2.04 3.01 -0.68
N GLU A 77 -3.02 3.82 -1.10
CA GLU A 77 -3.59 4.89 -0.26
C GLU A 77 -4.17 4.33 1.05
N GLY A 78 -4.90 3.23 0.97
CA GLY A 78 -5.43 2.54 2.15
C GLY A 78 -4.34 2.02 3.09
N ALA A 79 -3.24 1.49 2.54
CA ALA A 79 -2.09 1.05 3.31
C ALA A 79 -1.36 2.21 4.00
N GLU A 80 -1.13 3.32 3.28
CA GLU A 80 -0.52 4.54 3.86
C GLU A 80 -1.38 5.14 4.97
N GLN A 81 -2.70 5.12 4.80
CA GLN A 81 -3.63 5.59 5.82
C GLN A 81 -3.60 4.68 7.06
N ALA A 82 -3.56 3.36 6.87
CA ALA A 82 -3.42 2.41 7.97
C ALA A 82 -2.09 2.62 8.74
N VAL A 83 -0.98 2.88 8.05
CA VAL A 83 0.31 3.24 8.65
C VAL A 83 0.19 4.51 9.50
N THR A 84 -0.45 5.54 8.95
CA THR A 84 -0.62 6.83 9.62
C THR A 84 -1.48 6.69 10.89
N GLU A 85 -2.58 5.95 10.80
CA GLU A 85 -3.45 5.67 11.94
C GLU A 85 -2.75 4.83 13.01
N TYR A 86 -1.95 3.85 12.60
CA TYR A 86 -1.14 3.03 13.50
C TYR A 86 -0.14 3.88 14.29
N CYS A 87 0.65 4.73 13.61
CA CYS A 87 1.58 5.66 14.25
C CYS A 87 0.87 6.64 15.19
N ARG A 88 -0.32 7.12 14.81
CA ARG A 88 -1.13 8.02 15.66
C ARG A 88 -1.63 7.32 16.92
N ALA A 89 -2.07 6.07 16.81
CA ALA A 89 -2.54 5.28 17.94
C ALA A 89 -1.40 4.99 18.93
N ASP A 90 -0.21 4.67 18.42
CA ASP A 90 0.99 4.45 19.24
C ASP A 90 1.38 5.71 20.04
N ALA A 91 1.44 6.87 19.37
CA ALA A 91 1.73 8.14 20.03
C ALA A 91 0.69 8.49 21.12
N ALA A 92 -0.59 8.22 20.87
CA ALA A 92 -1.65 8.45 21.86
C ALA A 92 -1.52 7.51 23.07
N MET A 93 -1.15 6.24 22.85
CA MET A 93 -0.91 5.30 23.94
C MET A 93 0.30 5.68 24.79
N ALA A 94 1.41 6.10 24.17
CA ALA A 94 2.59 6.59 24.88
C ALA A 94 2.25 7.78 25.80
N LEU A 95 1.54 8.78 25.27
CA LEU A 95 1.10 9.95 26.05
C LEU A 95 0.16 9.58 27.21
N ASN A 96 -0.77 8.64 26.99
CA ASN A 96 -1.69 8.20 28.04
C ASN A 96 -0.98 7.38 29.12
N ALA A 97 0.00 6.56 28.75
CA ALA A 97 0.83 5.82 29.69
C ALA A 97 1.62 6.78 30.59
N ASP A 98 2.28 7.79 30.02
CA ASP A 98 3.04 8.81 30.76
C ASP A 98 2.16 9.60 31.74
N GLN A 99 0.96 10.00 31.31
CA GLN A 99 -0.01 10.68 32.17
C GLN A 99 -0.50 9.79 33.32
N SER A 100 -0.67 8.49 33.08
CA SER A 100 -1.10 7.54 34.12
C SER A 100 -0.02 7.38 35.21
N VAL A 101 1.25 7.33 34.83
CA VAL A 101 2.41 7.26 35.74
C VAL A 101 2.53 8.56 36.56
N ALA A 102 2.40 9.72 35.91
CA ALA A 102 2.43 11.02 36.59
C ALA A 102 1.29 11.19 37.62
N ARG A 103 0.09 10.66 37.33
CA ARG A 103 -1.05 10.67 38.26
C ARG A 103 -0.88 9.70 39.43
N GLN A 104 -0.23 8.55 39.24
CA GLN A 104 0.08 7.63 40.34
C GLN A 104 1.17 8.19 41.28
N GLY A 105 2.12 8.97 40.77
CA GLY A 105 3.18 9.62 41.57
C GLY A 105 2.71 10.76 42.48
N THR A 106 1.47 11.25 42.34
CA THR A 106 0.90 12.33 43.18
C THR A 106 -0.08 11.83 44.24
N GLY A 107 -0.35 10.52 44.29
CA GLY A 107 -1.14 9.86 45.33
C GLY A 107 -0.37 9.77 46.64
N ARG A 108 -0.41 10.84 47.45
CA ARG A 108 -0.10 10.77 48.89
C ARG A 108 -0.99 9.69 49.53
N TRP A 109 -0.45 8.50 49.72
CA TRP A 109 -0.94 7.58 50.75
C TRP A 109 -0.69 8.24 52.10
N ARG A 110 -1.68 8.98 52.63
CA ARG A 110 -1.79 9.17 54.07
C ARG A 110 -2.43 7.92 54.62
N VAL A 111 -1.61 7.00 55.12
CA VAL A 111 -2.06 6.01 56.09
C VAL A 111 -2.28 6.80 57.38
N ALA A 112 -3.54 6.89 57.80
CA ALA A 112 -3.92 7.32 59.15
C ALA A 112 -3.96 6.10 60.06
#